data_AF-A0A2D8KHC3-F1
#
_entry.id   AF-A0A2D8KHC3-F1
#
_cell.length_a   1.000
_cell.length_b   1.000
_cell.length_c   1.000
_cell.angle_alpha   90.00
_cell.angle_beta   90.00
_cell.angle_gamma   90.00
#
_symmetry.space_group_name_H-M   'P 1'
#
loop_
_entity.id
_entity.type
_entity.pdbx_description
1 polymer ?
#
loop_
_entity_poly.entity_id
_entity_poly.type
_entity_poly.pdbx_seq_one_letter_code
_entity_poly.pdbx_strand_id
1 'polypeptide(L)'
;MKLSFLYMHGVGRNFDMTNNFYSFYFHYQFKKIKIQTSSQIYILYSDLLNEPSAGLARKISLKLKEKILLNIFINRSFLGEEKISNRTIGLEFNF
;
A
#
# COMPACT_ATOMS: atom_id res chain seq x y z
N MET A 1 -10.83 -14.29 -3.96
CA MET A 1 -10.58 -13.09 -3.13
C MET A 1 -9.78 -13.54 -1.92
N LYS A 2 -8.73 -12.81 -1.54
CA LYS A 2 -7.90 -13.13 -0.36
C LYS A 2 -7.86 -11.91 0.55
N LEU A 3 -8.18 -12.11 1.82
CA LEU A 3 -8.00 -11.13 2.88
C LEU A 3 -6.71 -11.47 3.63
N SER A 4 -5.89 -10.45 3.91
CA SER A 4 -4.68 -10.61 4.72
C SER A 4 -4.59 -9.48 5.72
N PHE A 5 -4.08 -9.76 6.92
CA PHE A 5 -3.72 -8.76 7.90
C PHE A 5 -2.18 -8.69 8.01
N LEU A 6 -1.65 -7.49 8.14
CA LEU A 6 -0.23 -7.23 8.35
C LEU A 6 -0.08 -6.30 9.56
N TYR A 7 0.78 -6.71 10.48
CA TYR A 7 1.35 -5.85 11.50
C TYR A 7 2.85 -5.76 11.26
N MET A 8 3.39 -4.54 11.26
CA MET A 8 4.82 -4.29 11.21
C MET A 8 5.22 -3.33 12.32
N HIS A 9 6.23 -3.73 13.08
CA HIS A 9 6.93 -2.87 14.02
C HIS A 9 8.30 -2.51 13.45
N GLY A 10 8.64 -1.22 13.45
CA GLY A 10 9.92 -0.73 12.97
C GLY A 10 10.57 0.21 13.97
N VAL A 11 11.87 0.05 14.18
CA VAL A 11 12.68 0.92 15.06
C VAL A 11 13.84 1.49 14.26
N GLY A 12 13.90 2.82 14.17
CA GLY A 12 14.97 3.57 13.53
C GLY A 12 15.98 4.06 14.55
N ARG A 13 17.08 3.31 14.76
CA ARG A 13 18.12 3.65 15.76
C ARG A 13 18.79 5.01 15.54
N ASN A 14 18.93 5.43 14.28
CA ASN A 14 19.61 6.69 13.94
C ASN A 14 18.71 7.93 14.06
N PHE A 15 17.39 7.73 14.21
CA PHE A 15 16.39 8.81 14.22
C PHE A 15 15.47 8.73 15.44
N ASP A 16 15.81 7.87 16.42
CA ASP A 16 15.00 7.55 17.60
C ASP A 16 13.49 7.43 17.28
N MET A 17 13.18 6.63 16.26
CA MET A 17 11.84 6.53 15.69
C MET A 17 11.27 5.14 15.93
N THR A 18 10.08 5.06 16.53
CA THR A 18 9.29 3.83 16.56
C THR A 18 8.08 3.96 15.64
N ASN A 19 7.81 2.90 14.89
CA ASN A 19 6.67 2.80 13.98
C ASN A 19 5.88 1.53 14.29
N ASN A 20 4.55 1.67 14.39
CA ASN A 20 3.62 0.55 14.38
C ASN A 20 2.65 0.71 13.23
N PHE A 21 2.73 -0.19 12.28
CA PHE A 21 1.93 -0.19 11.06
C PHE A 21 0.97 -1.36 11.07
N TYR A 22 -0.32 -1.06 10.93
CA TYR A 22 -1.41 -2.03 10.89
C TYR A 22 -2.11 -1.93 9.55
N SER A 23 -2.39 -3.07 8.93
CA SER A 23 -3.04 -3.04 7.62
C SER A 23 -3.87 -4.27 7.29
N PHE A 24 -5.03 -4.04 6.68
CA PHE A 24 -5.83 -5.05 6.01
C PHE A 24 -5.69 -4.93 4.50
N TYR A 25 -5.36 -6.04 3.84
CA TYR A 25 -5.22 -6.16 2.41
C TYR A 25 -6.35 -7.00 1.81
N PHE A 26 -6.95 -6.48 0.74
CA PHE A 26 -7.98 -7.14 -0.05
C PHE A 26 -7.44 -7.40 -1.44
N HIS A 27 -7.10 -8.66 -1.72
CA HIS A 27 -6.57 -9.08 -3.01
C HIS A 27 -7.65 -9.73 -3.86
N TYR A 28 -7.71 -9.30 -5.11
CA TYR A 28 -8.62 -9.86 -6.10
C TYR A 28 -7.92 -10.01 -7.44
N GLN A 29 -8.20 -11.10 -8.15
CA GLN A 29 -7.65 -11.38 -9.47
C GLN A 29 -8.78 -11.66 -10.46
N PHE A 30 -8.88 -10.81 -11.50
CA PHE A 30 -9.77 -10.99 -12.63
C PHE A 30 -9.06 -11.82 -13.70
N LYS A 31 -9.14 -13.15 -13.62
CA LYS A 31 -8.42 -14.07 -14.52
C LYS A 31 -8.71 -13.83 -16.01
N LYS A 32 -9.97 -13.56 -16.37
CA LYS A 32 -10.41 -13.38 -17.78
C LYS A 32 -9.69 -12.21 -18.49
N ILE A 33 -9.47 -11.11 -17.78
CA ILE A 33 -8.87 -9.89 -18.33
C ILE A 33 -7.43 -9.65 -17.83
N LYS A 34 -6.82 -10.66 -17.18
CA LYS A 34 -5.45 -10.62 -16.66
C LYS A 34 -5.13 -9.40 -15.77
N ILE A 35 -6.11 -8.95 -14.99
CA ILE A 35 -5.97 -7.86 -14.01
C ILE A 35 -5.85 -8.44 -12.60
N GLN A 36 -4.92 -7.92 -11.82
CA GLN A 36 -4.82 -8.12 -10.39
C GLN A 36 -5.05 -6.79 -9.68
N THR A 37 -5.81 -6.79 -8.59
CA THR A 37 -6.00 -5.60 -7.77
C THR A 37 -5.73 -5.96 -6.32
N SER A 38 -5.06 -5.07 -5.61
CA SER A 38 -4.85 -5.16 -4.17
C SER A 38 -5.25 -3.83 -3.56
N SER A 39 -6.26 -3.83 -2.71
CA SER A 39 -6.62 -2.66 -1.90
C SER A 39 -6.11 -2.85 -0.49
N GLN A 40 -5.81 -1.74 0.17
CA GLN A 40 -5.21 -1.69 1.49
C GLN A 40 -5.92 -0.62 2.30
N ILE A 41 -6.30 -0.96 3.53
CA ILE A 41 -6.65 0.01 4.57
C ILE A 41 -5.57 -0.09 5.63
N TYR A 42 -5.03 1.04 6.07
CA TYR A 42 -3.92 1.05 7.01
C TYR A 42 -4.00 2.16 8.05
N ILE A 43 -3.32 1.94 9.17
CA ILE A 43 -3.03 2.93 10.20
C ILE A 43 -1.54 2.83 10.56
N LEU A 44 -0.88 3.96 10.66
CA LEU A 44 0.52 4.13 11.05
C LEU A 44 0.57 4.99 12.31
N TYR A 45 1.12 4.42 13.38
CA TYR A 45 1.59 5.16 14.54
C TYR A 45 3.09 5.36 14.39
N SER A 46 3.56 6.60 14.48
CA SER A 46 4.97 6.95 14.36
C SER A 46 5.30 8.06 15.35
N ASP A 47 6.42 7.95 16.04
CA ASP A 47 6.90 9.02 16.94
C ASP A 47 7.30 10.29 16.17
N LEU A 48 7.50 10.20 14.84
CA LEU A 48 7.76 11.36 13.98
C LEU A 48 6.49 12.14 13.61
N LEU A 49 5.31 11.59 13.91
CA LEU A 49 4.03 12.21 13.62
C LEU A 49 3.36 12.63 14.93
N ASN A 50 2.78 13.83 14.95
CA ASN A 50 2.04 14.31 16.12
C ASN A 50 0.75 13.51 16.36
N GLU A 51 0.27 12.81 15.33
CA GLU A 51 -0.95 11.99 15.38
C GLU A 51 -0.85 10.80 14.42
N PRO A 52 -1.64 9.73 14.63
CA PRO A 52 -1.62 8.56 13.75
C PRO A 52 -2.07 8.92 12.34
N SER A 53 -1.36 8.38 11.34
CA SER A 53 -1.80 8.49 9.94
C SER A 53 -2.65 7.28 9.57
N ALA A 54 -3.81 7.51 8.97
CA ALA A 54 -4.65 6.45 8.41
C ALA A 54 -4.76 6.60 6.90
N GLY A 55 -5.01 5.52 6.17
CA GLY A 55 -5.12 5.64 4.73
C GLY A 55 -5.67 4.44 4.00
N LEU A 56 -5.90 4.70 2.71
CA LEU A 56 -6.37 3.75 1.72
C LEU A 56 -5.36 3.71 0.59
N ALA A 57 -4.85 2.52 0.28
CA ALA A 57 -3.99 2.29 -0.88
C ALA A 57 -4.65 1.31 -1.85
N ARG A 58 -4.37 1.44 -3.14
CA ARG A 58 -4.80 0.50 -4.16
C ARG A 58 -3.72 0.34 -5.21
N LYS A 59 -3.35 -0.90 -5.49
CA LYS A 59 -2.54 -1.32 -6.65
C LYS A 59 -3.47 -2.02 -7.64
N ILE A 60 -3.41 -1.61 -8.90
CA ILE A 60 -4.02 -2.33 -10.03
C ILE A 60 -2.89 -2.72 -10.97
N SER A 61 -2.78 -4.01 -11.27
CA SER A 61 -1.76 -4.59 -12.12
C SER A 61 -2.40 -5.23 -13.34
N LEU A 62 -2.00 -4.79 -14.53
CA LEU A 62 -2.36 -5.41 -15.80
C LEU A 62 -1.18 -6.23 -16.31
N LYS A 63 -1.39 -7.52 -16.58
CA LYS A 63 -0.33 -8.37 -17.15
C LYS A 63 -0.22 -8.14 -18.66
N LEU A 64 0.84 -7.46 -19.07
CA LEU A 64 1.14 -7.17 -20.48
C LEU A 64 1.77 -8.39 -21.18
N LYS A 65 2.74 -9.02 -20.53
CA LYS A 65 3.41 -10.26 -20.97
C LYS A 65 3.66 -11.16 -19.75
N GLU A 66 4.17 -12.37 -19.95
CA GLU A 66 4.40 -13.34 -18.85
C GLU A 66 5.16 -12.75 -17.66
N LYS A 67 6.17 -11.93 -17.94
CA LYS A 67 7.09 -11.32 -16.97
C LYS A 67 6.92 -9.80 -16.79
N ILE A 68 5.90 -9.18 -17.40
CA ILE A 68 5.74 -7.71 -17.39
C ILE A 68 4.36 -7.34 -16.87
N LEU A 69 4.33 -6.55 -15.81
CA LEU A 69 3.11 -5.98 -15.22
C LEU A 69 3.14 -4.45 -15.35
N LEU A 70 2.06 -3.87 -15.86
CA LEU A 70 1.79 -2.44 -15.73
C LEU A 70 1.02 -2.22 -14.43
N ASN A 71 1.57 -1.40 -13.54
CA ASN A 71 1.01 -1.12 -12.24
C ASN A 71 0.54 0.33 -12.15
N ILE A 72 -0.67 0.51 -11.62
CA ILE A 72 -1.19 1.80 -11.17
C ILE A 72 -1.36 1.72 -9.66
N PHE A 73 -0.72 2.64 -8.96
CA PHE A 73 -0.80 2.79 -7.52
C PHE A 73 -1.50 4.09 -7.17
N ILE A 74 -2.43 4.02 -6.24
CA ILE A 74 -3.13 5.16 -5.68
C ILE A 74 -3.05 5.02 -4.17
N ASN A 75 -2.55 6.05 -3.49
CA ASN A 75 -2.54 6.12 -2.04
C ASN A 75 -3.21 7.42 -1.61
N ARG A 76 -4.12 7.34 -0.65
CA ARG A 76 -4.63 8.48 0.09
C ARG A 76 -4.37 8.25 1.57
N SER A 77 -3.64 9.16 2.20
CA SER A 77 -3.43 9.21 3.64
C SER A 77 -4.12 10.44 4.22
N PHE A 78 -4.50 10.30 5.48
CA PHE A 78 -5.05 11.31 6.35
C PHE A 78 -4.09 11.45 7.53
N LEU A 79 -3.65 12.67 7.81
CA LEU A 79 -2.81 13.03 8.93
C LEU A 79 -3.52 14.21 9.61
N GLY A 80 -4.32 13.90 10.62
CA GLY A 80 -5.28 14.86 11.18
C GLY A 80 -6.26 15.37 10.13
N GLU A 81 -6.26 16.70 9.94
CA GLU A 81 -7.07 17.37 8.91
C GLU A 81 -6.41 17.37 7.53
N GLU A 82 -5.11 17.08 7.45
CA GLU A 82 -4.39 17.06 6.19
C GLU A 82 -4.68 15.78 5.40
N LYS A 83 -4.90 15.97 4.10
CA LYS A 83 -5.16 14.87 3.16
C LYS A 83 -4.09 14.85 2.08
N ILE A 84 -3.31 13.78 2.06
CA ILE A 84 -2.24 13.58 1.10
C ILE A 84 -2.68 12.49 0.10
N SER A 85 -2.56 12.77 -1.20
CA SER A 85 -2.97 11.86 -2.26
C SER A 85 -1.83 11.67 -3.27
N ASN A 86 -1.32 10.46 -3.37
CA ASN A 86 -0.27 10.07 -4.30
C ASN A 86 -0.80 9.11 -5.37
N ARG A 87 -0.35 9.29 -6.61
CA ARG A 87 -0.66 8.40 -7.73
C ARG A 87 0.63 8.11 -8.47
N THR A 88 0.87 6.84 -8.75
CA THR A 88 2.08 6.39 -9.44
C THR A 88 1.71 5.37 -10.49
N ILE A 89 2.36 5.44 -11.65
CA ILE A 89 2.30 4.41 -12.68
C ILE A 89 3.71 3.84 -12.85
N GLY A 90 3.82 2.53 -13.01
CA GLY A 90 5.12 1.88 -13.14
C GLY A 90 5.05 0.53 -13.83
N LEU A 91 6.18 0.10 -14.39
CA LEU A 91 6.35 -1.25 -14.95
C LEU A 91 7.12 -2.11 -13.94
N GLU A 92 6.66 -3.33 -13.74
CA GLU A 92 7.30 -4.34 -12.89
C GLU A 92 7.69 -5.54 -13.76
N PHE A 93 8.95 -5.93 -13.64
CA PHE A 93 9.56 -7.03 -14.38
C PHE A 93 9.84 -8.19 -13.43
N ASN A 94 9.18 -9.33 -13.65
CA ASN A 94 9.34 -10.54 -12.84
C ASN A 94 10.32 -11.46 -13.54
N PHE A 95 11.60 -11.38 -13.17
CA PHE A 95 12.68 -12.20 -13.74
C PHE A 95 12.67 -13.62 -13.20
#